data_AF-K9L945-F1
#
_entry.id   AF-K9L945-F1
#
_cell.length_a   1.000
_cell.length_b   1.000
_cell.length_c   1.000
_cell.angle_alpha   90.00
_cell.angle_beta   90.00
_cell.angle_gamma   90.00
#
_symmetry.space_group_name_H-M   'P 1'
#
loop_
_entity.id
_entity.type
_entity.pdbx_description
1 polymer ?
#
loop_
_entity_poly.entity_id
_entity_poly.type
_entity_poly.pdbx_seq_one_letter_code
_entity_poly.pdbx_strand_id
1 'polypeptide(L)'
;YWSYEYNDFKNLEFDSFMMKFENNEFRLLDVDNRLILPMKNQIRLLVNSLDVIHSFAMPSLGLKVDAVPGRINQISICINRPGLYYGQCSE
;
A
#
# COMPACT_ATOMS: atom_id res chain seq x y z
N TYR A 1 -6.18 -7.17 5.44
CA TYR A 1 -6.50 -6.02 4.56
C TYR A 1 -5.47 -4.94 4.85
N TRP A 2 -5.45 -3.82 4.13
CA TRP A 2 -4.57 -2.70 4.45
C TRP A 2 -5.40 -1.46 4.74
N SER A 3 -5.03 -0.71 5.77
CA SER A 3 -5.59 0.60 6.07
C SER A 3 -4.55 1.65 5.74
N TYR A 4 -4.97 2.76 5.13
CA TYR A 4 -4.08 3.84 4.71
C TYR A 4 -4.52 5.17 5.31
N GLU A 5 -3.55 5.92 5.82
CA GLU A 5 -3.77 7.22 6.47
C GLU A 5 -2.96 8.33 5.78
N TYR A 6 -3.62 9.43 5.42
CA TYR A 6 -3.00 10.68 4.95
C TYR A 6 -3.16 11.79 5.99
N ASN A 7 -2.36 11.70 7.05
CA ASN A 7 -2.43 12.63 8.17
C ASN A 7 -2.03 14.07 7.79
N ASP A 8 -1.18 14.24 6.77
CA ASP A 8 -0.68 15.57 6.37
C ASP A 8 -1.70 16.44 5.62
N PHE A 9 -2.70 15.86 4.95
CA PHE A 9 -3.48 16.60 3.93
C PHE A 9 -4.98 16.69 4.18
N LYS A 10 -5.56 15.93 5.12
CA LYS A 10 -7.01 15.96 5.45
C LYS A 10 -7.46 15.03 6.59
N ASN A 11 -6.56 14.39 7.33
CA ASN A 11 -6.89 13.24 8.20
C ASN A 11 -7.76 12.22 7.46
N LEU A 12 -7.37 11.89 6.23
CA LEU A 12 -8.11 10.94 5.40
C LEU A 12 -7.61 9.54 5.73
N GLU A 13 -8.53 8.67 6.13
CA GLU A 13 -8.29 7.27 6.47
C GLU A 13 -9.29 6.40 5.70
N PHE A 14 -8.83 5.27 5.17
CA PHE A 14 -9.69 4.29 4.54
C PHE A 14 -9.08 2.89 4.56
N ASP A 15 -9.95 1.89 4.52
CA ASP A 15 -9.57 0.49 4.38
C ASP A 15 -9.58 0.04 2.92
N SER A 16 -8.69 -0.89 2.60
CA SER A 16 -8.51 -1.50 1.29
C SER A 16 -8.63 -3.02 1.40
N PHE A 17 -9.73 -3.55 0.87
CA PHE A 17 -10.07 -4.96 0.82
C PHE A 17 -9.92 -5.52 -0.59
N MET A 18 -9.50 -6.77 -0.68
CA MET A 18 -9.48 -7.51 -1.94
C MET A 18 -10.91 -7.70 -2.45
N MET A 19 -11.16 -7.34 -3.70
CA MET A 19 -12.47 -7.51 -4.32
C MET A 19 -12.72 -8.98 -4.66
N LYS A 20 -13.99 -9.39 -4.57
CA LYS A 20 -14.43 -10.67 -5.14
C LYS A 20 -14.44 -10.51 -6.66
N PHE A 21 -13.94 -11.53 -7.36
CA PHE A 21 -13.75 -11.48 -8.80
C PHE A 21 -15.03 -11.09 -9.55
N GLU A 22 -14.98 -9.98 -10.28
CA GLU A 22 -15.96 -9.56 -11.27
C GLU A 22 -15.34 -9.53 -12.69
N ASN A 23 -16.18 -9.45 -13.72
CA ASN A 23 -15.72 -9.42 -15.10
C ASN A 23 -14.84 -8.17 -15.35
N ASN A 24 -13.64 -8.36 -15.92
CA ASN A 24 -12.61 -7.35 -16.25
C ASN A 24 -11.65 -6.92 -15.12
N GLU A 25 -11.59 -7.65 -14.01
CA GLU A 25 -10.64 -7.38 -12.92
C GLU A 25 -9.55 -8.45 -12.81
N PHE A 26 -8.41 -8.06 -12.25
CA PHE A 26 -7.34 -8.99 -11.93
C PHE A 26 -7.69 -9.76 -10.65
N ARG A 27 -7.99 -11.05 -10.83
CA ARG A 27 -8.26 -12.00 -9.74
C ARG A 27 -7.15 -11.96 -8.68
N LEU A 28 -7.53 -11.74 -7.42
CA LEU A 28 -6.63 -11.65 -6.24
C LEU A 28 -5.63 -10.48 -6.22
N LEU A 29 -5.80 -9.48 -7.09
CA LEU A 29 -4.94 -8.29 -7.14
C LEU A 29 -5.72 -6.99 -7.01
N ASP A 30 -6.92 -6.90 -7.58
CA ASP A 30 -7.73 -5.69 -7.44
C ASP A 30 -8.34 -5.57 -6.04
N VAL A 31 -8.43 -4.32 -5.61
CA VAL A 31 -8.92 -3.88 -4.30
C VAL A 31 -9.99 -2.81 -4.51
N ASP A 32 -10.91 -2.69 -3.55
CA ASP A 32 -12.01 -1.75 -3.57
C ASP A 32 -11.54 -0.28 -3.55
N ASN A 33 -10.63 0.04 -2.63
CA ASN A 33 -10.05 1.37 -2.46
C ASN A 33 -8.55 1.30 -2.74
N ARG A 34 -8.10 2.02 -3.77
CA ARG A 34 -6.69 2.06 -4.18
C ARG A 34 -5.94 3.18 -3.44
N LEU A 35 -4.69 2.92 -3.08
CA LEU A 35 -3.77 3.94 -2.55
C LEU A 35 -3.34 4.90 -3.69
N ILE A 36 -3.89 6.11 -3.70
CA ILE A 36 -3.60 7.14 -4.71
C ILE A 36 -2.42 8.02 -4.26
N LEU A 37 -1.30 7.95 -4.99
CA LEU A 37 -0.09 8.71 -4.68
C LEU A 37 0.32 9.66 -5.82
N PRO A 38 0.88 10.84 -5.52
CA PRO A 38 1.39 11.75 -6.54
C PRO A 38 2.67 11.20 -7.19
N MET A 39 2.78 11.30 -8.52
CA MET A 39 4.04 11.00 -9.23
C MET A 39 5.04 12.15 -9.12
N LYS A 40 6.33 11.84 -9.34
CA LYS A 40 7.49 12.75 -9.33
C LYS A 40 7.72 13.50 -8.02
N ASN A 41 7.10 13.05 -6.93
CA ASN A 41 7.31 13.57 -5.60
C ASN A 41 7.94 12.51 -4.71
N GLN A 42 8.80 12.95 -3.80
CA GLN A 42 9.34 12.08 -2.76
C GLN A 42 8.26 11.82 -1.71
N ILE A 43 7.86 10.57 -1.56
CA ILE A 43 6.85 10.13 -0.59
C ILE A 43 7.55 9.33 0.50
N ARG A 44 7.17 9.58 1.75
CA ARG A 44 7.57 8.77 2.90
C ARG A 44 6.40 7.88 3.28
N LEU A 45 6.62 6.57 3.30
CA LEU A 45 5.68 5.59 3.82
C LEU A 45 6.13 5.17 5.22
N LEU A 46 5.17 5.09 6.14
CA LEU A 46 5.33 4.52 7.47
C LEU A 46 4.46 3.28 7.53
N VAL A 47 5.05 2.14 7.85
CA VAL A 47 4.41 0.83 7.79
C VAL A 47 4.50 0.17 9.17
N ASN A 48 3.37 -0.28 9.68
CA ASN A 48 3.21 -0.98 10.95
C ASN A 48 2.06 -2.00 10.80
N SER A 49 1.95 -2.93 11.75
CA SER A 49 0.81 -3.83 11.90
C SER A 49 0.15 -3.66 13.27
N LEU A 50 -1.15 -3.94 13.34
CA LEU A 50 -1.93 -3.89 14.57
C LEU A 50 -2.12 -5.27 15.23
N ASP A 51 -1.85 -6.36 14.50
CA ASP A 51 -2.09 -7.73 14.94
C ASP A 51 -0.83 -8.61 14.85
N VAL A 52 -0.48 -9.08 13.65
CA VAL A 52 0.64 -10.01 13.39
C VAL A 52 1.59 -9.42 12.37
N ILE A 53 2.67 -10.13 12.05
CA ILE A 53 3.63 -9.67 11.04
C ILE A 53 2.98 -9.77 9.66
N HIS A 54 3.06 -8.68 8.91
CA HIS A 54 2.76 -8.63 7.49
C HIS A 54 3.95 -8.01 6.75
N SER A 55 3.90 -7.96 5.42
CA SER A 55 4.92 -7.25 4.64
C SER A 55 4.29 -6.50 3.47
N PHE A 56 4.47 -5.19 3.46
CA PHE A 56 4.01 -4.30 2.39
C PHE A 56 5.01 -4.36 1.24
N ALA A 57 4.63 -5.04 0.16
CA ALA A 57 5.49 -5.25 -1.00
C ALA A 57 4.84 -4.78 -2.30
N MET A 58 5.64 -4.10 -3.12
CA MET A 58 5.29 -3.57 -4.44
C MET A 58 6.49 -3.79 -5.38
N PRO A 59 6.62 -4.97 -6.01
CA PRO A 59 7.84 -5.38 -6.73
C PRO A 59 8.25 -4.43 -7.86
N SER A 60 7.27 -3.87 -8.58
CA SER A 60 7.47 -2.92 -9.68
C SER A 60 8.04 -1.57 -9.23
N LEU A 61 7.91 -1.23 -7.94
CA LEU A 61 8.57 -0.09 -7.30
C LEU A 61 9.85 -0.49 -6.53
N GLY A 62 10.24 -1.77 -6.56
CA GLY A 62 11.38 -2.29 -5.80
C GLY A 62 11.20 -2.20 -4.29
N LEU A 63 9.94 -2.19 -3.81
CA LEU A 63 9.61 -1.98 -2.41
C LEU A 63 9.18 -3.29 -1.75
N LYS A 64 9.77 -3.59 -0.59
CA LYS A 64 9.32 -4.59 0.39
C LYS A 64 9.68 -4.08 1.78
N VAL A 65 8.70 -3.95 2.66
CA VAL A 65 8.89 -3.48 4.03
C VAL A 65 7.97 -4.23 4.97
N ASP A 66 8.53 -4.79 6.03
CA ASP A 66 7.76 -5.55 7.00
C ASP A 66 6.94 -4.62 7.91
N ALA A 67 5.70 -5.02 8.16
CA ALA A 67 4.78 -4.42 9.10
C ALA A 67 4.83 -5.25 10.38
N VAL A 68 5.58 -4.78 11.38
CA VAL A 68 5.81 -5.53 12.63
C VAL A 68 5.07 -4.85 13.77
N PRO A 69 4.20 -5.55 14.52
CA PRO A 69 3.48 -4.96 15.64
C PRO A 69 4.42 -4.28 16.64
N GLY A 70 4.11 -3.04 17.01
CA GLY A 70 4.92 -2.25 17.95
C GLY A 70 6.17 -1.59 17.33
N ARG A 71 6.37 -1.68 16.00
CA ARG A 71 7.45 -1.01 15.28
C ARG A 71 6.94 -0.31 14.03
N ILE A 72 7.27 0.97 13.89
CA ILE A 72 6.99 1.73 12.67
C ILE A 72 8.24 1.70 11.78
N ASN A 73 8.15 1.02 10.64
CA ASN A 73 9.20 1.03 9.62
C ASN A 73 8.97 2.17 8.63
N GLN A 74 10.03 2.86 8.24
CA GLN A 74 9.99 3.97 7.29
C GLN A 74 10.67 3.58 5.98
N ILE A 75 10.03 3.90 4.86
CA ILE A 75 10.65 3.86 3.53
C ILE A 75 10.31 5.11 2.74
N SER A 76 11.18 5.46 1.79
CA SER A 76 11.00 6.61 0.92
C SER A 76 10.93 6.13 -0.53
N ILE A 77 9.87 6.53 -1.24
CA ILE A 77 9.65 6.17 -2.65
C ILE A 77 9.46 7.42 -3.51
N CYS A 78 9.81 7.31 -4.79
CA CYS A 78 9.51 8.33 -5.80
C CYS A 78 9.02 7.63 -7.07
N ILE A 79 7.78 7.92 -7.47
CA ILE A 79 7.12 7.27 -8.61
C ILE A 79 7.34 8.11 -9.87
N ASN A 80 8.14 7.62 -10.82
CA ASN A 80 8.53 8.41 -12.01
C ASN A 80 7.51 8.35 -13.17
N ARG A 81 6.60 7.38 -13.17
CA ARG A 81 5.65 7.14 -14.25
C ARG A 81 4.24 6.95 -13.66
N PRO A 82 3.18 7.49 -14.30
CA PRO A 82 1.82 7.20 -13.88
C PRO A 82 1.45 5.76 -14.24
N GLY A 83 0.58 5.15 -13.44
CA GLY A 83 0.09 3.80 -13.71
C GLY A 83 -0.54 3.15 -12.48
N LEU A 84 -1.00 1.91 -12.66
CA LEU A 84 -1.42 1.04 -11.59
C LEU A 84 -0.25 0.12 -11.21
N TYR A 85 0.08 0.11 -9.93
CA TYR A 85 1.12 -0.73 -9.36
C TYR A 85 0.46 -1.73 -8.42
N TYR A 86 0.74 -3.01 -8.63
CA TYR A 86 0.16 -4.11 -7.86
C TYR A 86 1.20 -4.79 -6.98
N GLY A 87 0.74 -5.18 -5.80
CA GLY A 87 1.55 -5.78 -4.75
C GLY A 87 0.70 -6.77 -3.95
N GLN A 88 1.37 -7.66 -3.22
CA GLN A 88 0.74 -8.63 -2.33
C GLN A 88 1.48 -8.64 -0.99
N CYS A 89 0.79 -9.06 0.07
CA CYS A 89 1.48 -9.37 1.32
C CYS A 89 2.54 -10.44 1.06
N SER A 90 3.77 -10.21 1.51
CA SER A 90 4.93 -11.06 1.21
C SER A 90 5.62 -11.64 2.45
N GLU A 91 4.85 -11.78 3.52
CA GLU A 91 5.16 -12.55 4.72
C GLU A 91 4.19 -13.73 4.81
#